data_AF-A0A9D3YKY2-F1
#
_entry.id   AF-A0A9D3YKY2-F1
#
_cell.length_a   1.000
_cell.length_b   1.000
_cell.length_c   1.000
_cell.angle_alpha   90.00
_cell.angle_beta   90.00
_cell.angle_gamma   90.00
#
_symmetry.space_group_name_H-M   'P 1'
#
loop_
_entity.id
_entity.type
_entity.pdbx_description
1 polymer ?
#
loop_
_entity_poly.entity_id
_entity_poly.type
_entity_poly.pdbx_seq_one_letter_code
_entity_poly.pdbx_strand_id
1 'polypeptide(L)'
;MTSTRRLQGGFQDGLGCIMTSFSLRECLNYSREHSSPVYMCFLDARQAFARVWHDGLFYKLSSLTSGDDAHTPAIDANSLVAFRDMY
;
A
#
# COMPACT_ATOMS: atom_id res chain seq x y z
N MET A 1 4.84 10.36 -15.14
CA MET A 1 3.66 9.98 -14.32
C MET A 1 4.04 8.74 -13.53
N THR A 2 4.18 8.85 -12.21
CA THR A 2 4.42 7.69 -11.33
C THR A 2 3.21 6.76 -11.39
N SER A 3 3.40 5.52 -11.81
CA SER A 3 2.33 4.51 -11.82
C SER A 3 1.96 4.15 -10.38
N THR A 4 0.90 4.78 -9.86
CA THR A 4 0.35 4.46 -8.55
C THR A 4 -0.51 3.19 -8.66
N ARG A 5 -0.60 2.39 -7.58
CA ARG A 5 -1.33 1.12 -7.65
C ARG A 5 -2.79 1.39 -8.01
N ARG A 6 -3.34 0.64 -8.98
CA ARG A 6 -4.70 0.85 -9.51
C ARG A 6 -5.83 0.83 -8.45
N LEU A 7 -5.62 0.14 -7.33
CA LEU A 7 -6.60 0.04 -6.23
C LEU A 7 -6.34 1.04 -5.09
N GLN A 8 -5.32 1.90 -5.18
CA GLN A 8 -5.05 2.93 -4.19
C GLN A 8 -5.95 4.13 -4.45
N GLY A 9 -7.04 4.27 -3.67
CA GLY A 9 -7.95 5.41 -3.80
C GLY A 9 -7.62 6.64 -2.96
N GLY A 10 -6.72 6.52 -1.98
CA GLY A 10 -6.32 7.62 -1.10
C GLY A 10 -5.15 8.43 -1.64
N PHE A 11 -5.19 9.75 -1.47
CA PHE A 11 -4.13 10.70 -1.87
C PHE A 11 -3.75 10.60 -3.36
N GLN A 12 -4.72 10.28 -4.23
CA GLN A 12 -4.57 10.24 -5.68
C GLN A 12 -5.53 11.23 -6.31
N ASP A 13 -5.06 11.97 -7.32
CA ASP A 13 -5.90 12.93 -8.02
C ASP A 13 -7.04 12.23 -8.78
N GLY A 14 -8.24 12.81 -8.74
CA GLY A 14 -9.44 12.24 -9.36
C GLY A 14 -9.98 10.95 -8.71
N LEU A 15 -9.36 10.44 -7.64
CA LEU A 15 -9.84 9.27 -6.90
C LEU A 15 -10.29 9.65 -5.49
N GLY A 16 -11.09 8.77 -4.86
CA GLY A 16 -11.56 8.99 -3.51
C GLY A 16 -12.25 7.78 -2.88
N CYS A 17 -12.82 8.03 -1.70
CA CYS A 17 -13.43 7.01 -0.85
C CYS A 17 -14.61 6.32 -1.54
N ILE A 18 -15.38 7.07 -2.35
CA ILE A 18 -16.55 6.54 -3.07
C ILE A 18 -16.14 5.43 -4.04
N MET A 19 -15.11 5.67 -4.86
CA MET A 19 -14.62 4.66 -5.82
C MET A 19 -14.08 3.42 -5.12
N THR A 20 -13.37 3.62 -4.00
CA THR A 20 -12.83 2.53 -3.19
C THR A 20 -13.95 1.68 -2.57
N SER A 21 -14.97 2.33 -2.01
CA SER A 21 -16.15 1.67 -1.44
C SER A 21 -16.99 0.93 -2.49
N PHE A 22 -17.16 1.54 -3.66
CA PHE A 22 -17.82 0.91 -4.80
C PHE A 22 -17.08 -0.36 -5.23
N SER A 23 -15.77 -0.28 -5.43
CA SER A 23 -14.94 -1.43 -5.82
C SER A 23 -15.04 -2.59 -4.82
N LEU A 24 -15.00 -2.30 -3.51
CA LEU A 24 -15.16 -3.31 -2.47
C LEU A 24 -16.54 -3.99 -2.54
N ARG A 25 -17.61 -3.20 -2.76
CA ARG A 25 -18.98 -3.72 -2.88
C ARG A 25 -19.14 -4.63 -4.09
N GLU A 26 -18.59 -4.25 -5.23
CA GLU A 26 -18.62 -5.07 -6.43
C GLU A 26 -17.89 -6.41 -6.23
N CYS A 27 -16.71 -6.40 -5.59
CA CYS A 27 -16.01 -7.65 -5.25
C CYS A 27 -16.83 -8.56 -4.32
N LEU A 28 -17.53 -7.97 -3.34
CA LEU A 28 -18.40 -8.71 -2.44
C LEU A 28 -19.62 -9.27 -3.17
N ASN A 29 -20.27 -8.47 -4.02
CA ASN A 29 -21.44 -8.89 -4.80
C ASN A 29 -21.07 -10.04 -5.74
N TYR A 30 -19.97 -9.91 -6.49
CA TYR A 30 -19.47 -10.96 -7.36
C TYR A 30 -19.26 -12.29 -6.62
N SER A 31 -18.63 -12.25 -5.44
CA SER A 31 -18.39 -13.45 -4.64
C SER A 31 -19.69 -14.07 -4.12
N ARG A 32 -20.67 -13.23 -3.74
CA ARG A 32 -22.01 -13.67 -3.28
C ARG A 32 -22.79 -14.35 -4.39
N GLU A 33 -22.75 -13.82 -5.61
CA GLU A 33 -23.40 -14.42 -6.78
C GLU A 33 -22.85 -15.81 -7.10
N HIS A 34 -21.55 -16.03 -6.84
CA HIS A 34 -20.87 -17.30 -7.08
C HIS A 34 -20.83 -18.23 -5.84
N SER A 35 -21.57 -17.89 -4.78
CA SER A 35 -21.59 -18.67 -3.52
C SER A 35 -20.21 -18.93 -2.91
N SER A 36 -19.25 -18.02 -3.15
CA SER A 36 -17.90 -18.12 -2.61
C SER A 36 -17.83 -17.44 -1.24
N PRO A 37 -17.23 -18.06 -0.22
CA PRO A 37 -16.99 -17.39 1.05
C PRO A 37 -16.04 -16.20 0.85
N VAL A 38 -16.31 -15.10 1.55
CA VAL A 38 -15.48 -13.88 1.55
C VAL A 38 -14.94 -13.64 2.95
N TYR A 39 -13.64 -13.43 3.05
CA TYR A 39 -12.96 -13.05 4.29
C TYR A 39 -12.35 -11.65 4.10
N MET A 40 -12.50 -10.79 5.09
CA MET A 40 -11.97 -9.43 5.07
C MET A 40 -11.05 -9.20 6.26
N CYS A 41 -9.92 -8.53 6.00
CA CYS A 41 -9.00 -8.07 7.03
C CYS A 41 -8.91 -6.55 6.94
N PHE A 42 -9.35 -5.87 8.00
CA PHE A 42 -9.26 -4.41 8.11
C PHE A 42 -7.95 -4.05 8.81
N LEU A 43 -6.97 -3.63 8.02
CA LEU A 43 -5.66 -3.23 8.51
C LEU A 43 -5.63 -1.70 8.70
N ASP A 44 -5.13 -1.25 9.84
CA ASP A 44 -4.88 0.17 10.12
C ASP A 44 -3.49 0.36 10.73
N ALA A 45 -2.86 1.50 10.44
CA ALA A 45 -1.52 1.83 10.89
C ALA A 45 -1.59 2.89 11.99
N ARG A 46 -1.19 2.51 13.21
CA ARG A 46 -1.13 3.44 14.35
C ARG A 46 -0.15 4.58 14.06
N GLN A 47 -0.64 5.81 14.07
CA GLN A 47 0.19 7.02 13.88
C GLN A 47 1.05 6.98 12.60
N ALA A 48 0.43 6.62 11.46
CA ALA A 48 1.10 6.34 10.19
C ALA A 48 2.17 7.38 9.76
N PHE A 49 1.93 8.68 9.99
CA PHE A 49 2.88 9.73 9.62
C PHE A 49 3.97 10.00 10.68
N ALA A 50 3.71 9.71 11.96
CA ALA A 50 4.67 9.95 13.02
C ALA A 50 5.68 8.80 13.19
N ARG A 51 5.28 7.58 12.80
CA ARG A 51 6.11 6.36 12.91
C ARG A 51 6.76 5.94 11.60
N VAL A 52 6.81 6.84 10.62
CA VAL A 52 7.38 6.52 9.31
C VAL A 52 8.89 6.27 9.44
N TRP A 53 9.38 5.21 8.81
CA TRP A 53 10.82 4.97 8.73
C TRP A 53 11.44 5.89 7.68
N HIS A 54 12.07 6.98 8.14
CA HIS A 54 12.58 8.04 7.27
C HIS A 54 13.67 7.57 6.30
N ASP A 55 14.61 6.72 6.73
CA ASP A 55 15.67 6.24 5.83
C ASP A 55 15.10 5.41 4.68
N GLY A 56 14.17 4.50 4.99
CA GLY A 56 13.44 3.72 3.99
C GLY A 56 12.61 4.59 3.05
N LEU A 57 11.98 5.65 3.57
CA LEU A 57 11.25 6.61 2.77
C LEU A 57 12.17 7.35 1.78
N PHE A 58 13.30 7.89 2.25
CA PHE A 58 14.24 8.61 1.38
C PHE A 58 14.92 7.68 0.37
N TYR A 59 15.24 6.44 0.76
CA TYR A 59 15.70 5.40 -0.16
C TYR A 59 14.67 5.13 -1.26
N LYS A 60 13.38 5.01 -0.89
CA LYS A 60 12.33 4.79 -1.88
C LYS A 60 12.18 5.99 -2.82
N LEU A 61 12.24 7.21 -2.29
CA LEU A 61 12.14 8.43 -3.09
C LEU A 61 13.32 8.57 -4.07
N SER A 62 14.55 8.30 -3.62
CA SER A 62 15.74 8.40 -4.48
C SER A 62 15.72 7.36 -5.62
N SER A 63 15.21 6.16 -5.36
CA SER A 63 15.02 5.14 -6.40
C SER A 63 14.03 5.59 -7.49
N LEU A 64 12.98 6.32 -7.11
CA LEU A 64 11.96 6.81 -8.05
C LEU A 64 12.43 8.00 -8.89
N THR A 65 13.36 8.80 -8.37
CA THR A 65 13.91 9.96 -9.11
C THR A 65 15.04 9.59 -10.06
N SER A 66 15.73 8.49 -9.80
CA SER A 66 16.94 8.11 -10.55
C SER A 66 16.65 7.31 -11.82
N GLY A 67 15.41 6.87 -12.05
CA GLY A 67 15.02 6.13 -13.27
C GLY A 67 15.59 4.70 -13.36
N ASP A 68 16.37 4.27 -12.37
CA ASP A 68 16.98 2.95 -12.30
C ASP A 68 16.06 1.98 -11.55
N ASP A 69 15.13 1.35 -12.28
CA ASP A 69 14.36 0.19 -11.80
C ASP A 69 15.23 -1.08 -11.59
N ALA A 70 16.56 -0.96 -11.67
CA ALA A 70 17.48 -2.07 -11.85
C ALA A 70 18.72 -2.02 -10.93
N HIS A 71 18.56 -1.82 -9.63
CA HIS A 71 19.41 -2.53 -8.66
C HIS A 71 18.71 -2.59 -7.30
N THR A 72 18.36 -3.80 -6.86
CA THR A 72 17.91 -4.06 -5.49
C THR A 72 19.12 -4.54 -4.69
N PRO A 73 19.88 -3.68 -4.00
CA PRO A 73 20.65 -4.17 -2.87
C PRO A 73 19.64 -4.59 -1.80
N ALA A 74 19.81 -5.80 -1.29
CA ALA A 74 18.92 -6.42 -0.31
C ALA A 74 18.66 -5.45 0.85
N ILE A 75 17.37 -5.26 1.16
CA ILE A 75 16.95 -4.68 2.44
C ILE A 75 17.63 -5.51 3.52
N ASP A 76 18.48 -4.88 4.33
CA ASP A 76 19.24 -5.59 5.34
C ASP A 76 18.31 -6.21 6.39
N ALA A 77 18.80 -7.18 7.14
CA ALA A 77 18.03 -7.87 8.17
C ALA A 77 17.54 -6.92 9.29
N ASN A 78 18.15 -5.74 9.47
CA ASN A 78 17.72 -4.74 10.44
C ASN A 78 16.47 -3.97 9.97
N SER A 79 16.26 -3.85 8.65
CA SER A 79 15.07 -3.21 8.08
C SER A 79 13.78 -3.99 8.36
N LEU A 80 13.85 -5.32 8.48
CA LEU A 80 12.73 -6.16 8.92
C LEU A 80 12.40 -5.97 10.41
N VAL A 81 13.39 -5.60 11.23
CA VAL A 81 13.19 -5.30 12.66
C VAL A 81 12.39 -4.01 12.84
N ALA A 82 12.61 -3.01 11.98
CA ALA A 82 11.81 -1.77 11.99
C ALA A 82 10.31 -2.02 11.72
N PHE A 83 9.96 -3.01 10.87
CA PHE A 83 8.57 -3.43 10.68
C PHE A 83 7.98 -4.14 11.90
N ARG A 84 8.80 -4.89 12.64
CA ARG A 84 8.39 -5.58 13.86
C ARG A 84 8.06 -4.61 14.99
N ASP A 85 8.79 -3.52 15.12
CA ASP A 85 8.63 -2.56 16.22
C ASP A 85 7.57 -1.46 15.94
N MET A 86 6.97 -1.46 14.75
CA MET A 86 5.93 -0.49 14.36
C MET A 86 4.53 -0.89 14.83
N TYR A 87 4.28 -2.19 15.07
CA TYR A 87 3.01 -2.74 15.58
C TYR A 87 3.02 -2.85 17.11
#